data_AF-A0A7S3UL98-F1
#
_entry.id   AF-A0A7S3UL98-F1
#
_cell.length_a   1.000
_cell.length_b   1.000
_cell.length_c   1.000
_cell.angle_alpha   90.00
_cell.angle_beta   90.00
_cell.angle_gamma   90.00
#
_symmetry.space_group_name_H-M   'P 1'
#
loop_
_entity.id
_entity.type
_entity.pdbx_description
1 polymer ?
#
loop_
_entity_poly.entity_id
_entity_poly.type
_entity_poly.pdbx_seq_one_letter_code
_entity_poly.pdbx_strand_id
1 'polypeptide(L)'
;LDKQIDDVKEPQWVQLRERLLLTDEEVQHLKKFQGCMMSYHLLHWSLEVIVDGIPNKDDHDDMINAFYDKVHQVRRCHQKIKDTLDLPMPFQYFHIMSFMMVINLVLWSYALAITNSFFSPIIYLFIQVIFQGIRELSAALADPFGDDDVDFPIDDWLDDM
;
A
#
# COMPACT_ATOMS: atom_id res chain seq x y z
N LEU A 1 -15.51 4.08 14.83
CA LEU A 1 -15.58 2.83 14.03
C LEU A 1 -14.16 2.36 13.90
N ASP A 2 -13.72 1.63 14.91
CA ASP A 2 -12.40 1.00 15.03
C ASP A 2 -12.16 0.12 13.80
N LYS A 3 -11.36 0.61 12.86
CA LYS A 3 -10.68 -0.30 11.94
C LYS A 3 -9.48 -0.84 12.71
N GLN A 4 -9.68 -1.97 13.38
CA GLN A 4 -8.81 -3.15 13.34
C GLN A 4 -7.41 -2.88 12.73
N ILE A 5 -6.53 -2.22 13.48
CA ILE A 5 -5.15 -1.94 13.04
C ILE A 5 -4.29 -3.17 13.41
N ASP A 6 -3.93 -3.95 12.39
CA ASP A 6 -2.76 -4.82 12.34
C ASP A 6 -2.69 -6.02 13.30
N ASP A 7 -3.79 -6.77 13.46
CA ASP A 7 -3.65 -8.17 13.85
C ASP A 7 -3.27 -9.00 12.61
N VAL A 8 -1.97 -9.30 12.49
CA VAL A 8 -1.48 -10.26 11.49
C VAL A 8 -2.26 -11.56 11.67
N LYS A 9 -3.04 -11.93 10.65
CA LYS A 9 -3.95 -13.08 10.72
C LYS A 9 -3.11 -14.35 10.80
N GLU A 10 -3.57 -15.38 11.52
CA GLU A 10 -2.88 -16.69 11.61
C GLU A 10 -2.39 -17.28 10.26
N PRO A 11 -3.11 -17.17 9.12
CA PRO A 11 -2.56 -17.58 7.82
C PRO A 11 -1.29 -16.82 7.39
N GLN A 12 -1.17 -15.53 7.71
CA GLN A 12 0.01 -14.73 7.38
C GLN A 12 1.23 -15.15 8.21
N TRP A 13 1.02 -15.55 9.48
CA TRP A 13 2.09 -16.12 10.30
C TRP A 13 2.58 -17.49 9.80
N VAL A 14 1.71 -18.26 9.13
CA VAL A 14 2.12 -19.51 8.47
C VAL A 14 2.96 -19.17 7.24
N GLN A 15 2.53 -18.23 6.40
CA GLN A 15 3.29 -17.81 5.22
C GLN A 15 4.69 -17.26 5.58
N LEU A 16 4.80 -16.44 6.62
CA LEU A 16 6.10 -15.91 7.08
C LEU A 16 7.05 -17.01 7.56
N ARG A 17 6.53 -18.10 8.13
CA ARG A 17 7.31 -19.27 8.53
C ARG A 17 7.70 -20.14 7.35
N GLU A 18 6.78 -20.36 6.41
CA GLU A 18 7.04 -21.13 5.19
C GLU A 18 8.10 -20.47 4.31
N ARG A 19 8.16 -19.13 4.29
CA ARG A 19 9.19 -18.36 3.59
C ARG A 19 10.51 -18.21 4.37
N LEU A 20 10.65 -18.87 5.54
CA LEU A 20 11.83 -18.79 6.41
C LEU A 20 12.23 -17.36 6.83
N LEU A 21 11.28 -16.43 6.81
CA LEU A 21 11.52 -15.03 7.18
C LEU A 21 11.57 -14.84 8.70
N LEU A 22 10.89 -15.71 9.45
CA LEU A 22 10.88 -15.71 10.92
C LEU A 22 10.99 -17.13 11.45
N THR A 23 11.79 -17.31 12.50
CA THR A 23 11.87 -18.56 13.24
C THR A 23 10.67 -18.76 14.17
N ASP A 24 10.37 -20.01 14.54
CA ASP A 24 9.26 -20.32 15.45
C ASP A 24 9.39 -19.63 16.81
N GLU A 25 10.61 -19.41 17.29
CA GLU A 25 10.90 -18.71 18.54
C GLU A 25 10.61 -17.20 18.42
N GLU A 26 11.03 -16.58 17.32
CA GLU A 26 10.75 -15.17 17.02
C GLU A 26 9.26 -14.93 16.84
N VAL A 27 8.54 -15.83 16.15
CA VAL A 27 7.08 -15.75 16.01
C VAL A 27 6.38 -15.78 17.37
N GLN A 28 6.79 -16.68 18.28
CA GLN A 28 6.22 -16.73 19.63
C GLN A 28 6.51 -15.46 20.43
N HIS A 29 7.68 -14.85 20.21
CA HIS A 29 8.04 -13.60 20.86
C HIS A 29 7.26 -12.41 20.29
N LEU A 30 7.12 -12.32 18.97
CA LEU A 30 6.41 -11.23 18.28
C LEU A 30 4.89 -11.29 18.50
N LYS A 31 4.32 -12.49 18.67
CA LYS A 31 2.90 -12.66 19.06
C LYS A 31 2.56 -11.94 20.38
N LYS A 32 3.55 -11.70 21.27
CA LYS A 32 3.34 -10.96 22.52
C LYS A 32 3.21 -9.43 22.33
N PHE A 33 3.69 -8.90 21.20
CA PHE A 33 3.77 -7.46 20.93
C PHE A 33 2.87 -7.04 19.74
N GLN A 34 1.79 -7.79 19.47
CA GLN A 34 0.89 -7.58 18.33
C GLN A 34 0.44 -6.13 18.17
N GLY A 35 0.38 -5.69 16.89
CA GLY A 35 -0.04 -4.35 16.46
C GLY A 35 1.08 -3.51 15.85
N CYS A 36 0.94 -2.18 15.96
CA CYS A 36 1.77 -1.15 15.30
C CYS A 36 3.27 -1.17 15.68
N MET A 37 3.68 -2.01 16.64
CA MET A 37 5.04 -2.06 17.17
C MET A 37 5.87 -3.23 16.65
N MET A 38 5.29 -4.16 15.89
CA MET A 38 6.01 -5.35 15.42
C MET A 38 7.14 -4.99 14.46
N SER A 39 6.87 -4.19 13.43
CA SER A 39 7.90 -3.73 12.47
C SER A 39 8.99 -2.90 13.16
N TYR A 40 8.64 -2.15 14.20
CA TYR A 40 9.61 -1.41 15.01
C TYR A 40 10.51 -2.33 15.84
N HIS A 41 9.96 -3.39 16.44
CA HIS A 41 10.76 -4.35 17.22
C HIS A 41 11.76 -5.11 16.34
N LEU A 42 11.35 -5.53 15.14
CA LEU A 42 12.26 -6.18 14.19
C LEU A 42 13.43 -5.27 13.77
N LEU A 43 13.16 -3.98 13.54
CA LEU A 43 14.20 -2.99 13.24
C LEU A 43 15.12 -2.71 14.43
N HIS A 44 14.60 -2.80 15.65
CA HIS A 44 15.41 -2.67 16.86
C HIS A 44 16.31 -3.89 17.06
N TRP A 45 15.79 -5.10 16.85
CA TRP A 45 16.57 -6.34 16.94
C TRP A 45 17.68 -6.39 15.91
N SER A 46 17.42 -5.99 14.66
CA SER A 46 18.48 -5.96 13.64
C SER A 46 19.62 -5.02 14.04
N LEU A 47 19.29 -3.88 14.65
CA LEU A 47 20.27 -2.93 15.17
C LEU A 47 21.03 -3.49 16.39
N GLU A 48 20.37 -4.16 17.33
CA GLU A 48 21.03 -4.83 18.48
C GLU A 48 22.04 -5.88 18.00
N VAL A 49 21.66 -6.71 17.04
CA VAL A 49 22.54 -7.73 16.43
C VAL A 49 23.75 -7.07 15.76
N ILE A 50 23.56 -5.94 15.06
CA ILE A 50 24.66 -5.19 14.44
C ILE A 50 25.60 -4.64 15.51
N VAL A 51 25.07 -4.06 16.59
CA VAL A 51 25.87 -3.48 17.68
C VAL A 51 26.67 -4.54 18.42
N ASP A 52 26.11 -5.74 18.61
CA ASP A 52 26.81 -6.84 19.27
C ASP A 52 27.82 -7.55 18.36
N GLY A 53 27.66 -7.45 17.04
CA GLY A 53 28.62 -7.99 16.06
C GLY A 53 29.90 -7.16 15.89
N ILE A 54 29.97 -5.93 16.42
CA ILE A 54 31.12 -5.03 16.26
C ILE A 54 32.13 -5.24 17.40
N PRO A 55 33.36 -5.71 17.11
CA PRO A 55 34.42 -5.78 18.12
C PRO A 55 34.92 -4.36 18.45
N ASN A 56 35.00 -4.01 19.74
CA ASN A 56 35.35 -2.69 20.27
C ASN A 56 34.42 -1.56 19.81
N LYS A 57 33.35 -1.34 20.58
CA LYS A 57 32.29 -0.35 20.32
C LYS A 57 32.84 1.09 20.24
N ASP A 58 33.85 1.43 21.04
CA ASP A 58 34.37 2.80 21.17
C ASP A 58 35.18 3.32 19.96
N ASP A 59 35.65 2.44 19.06
CA ASP A 59 36.48 2.83 17.89
C ASP A 59 35.65 2.94 16.59
N HIS A 60 34.36 2.59 16.65
CA HIS A 60 33.49 2.43 15.49
C HIS A 60 32.17 3.20 15.58
N ASP A 61 32.14 4.28 16.38
CA ASP A 61 30.96 5.14 16.55
C ASP A 61 30.41 5.67 15.21
N ASP A 62 31.28 6.05 14.28
CA ASP A 62 30.88 6.54 12.95
C ASP A 62 30.13 5.47 12.14
N MET A 63 30.57 4.22 12.23
CA MET A 63 29.95 3.10 11.53
C MET A 63 28.60 2.75 12.14
N ILE A 64 28.53 2.74 13.48
CA ILE A 64 27.28 2.52 14.23
C ILE A 64 26.25 3.60 13.86
N ASN A 65 26.65 4.89 13.85
CA ASN A 65 25.79 6.00 13.45
C ASN A 65 25.28 5.85 12.00
N ALA A 66 26.13 5.38 11.07
CA ALA A 66 25.69 5.11 9.70
C ALA A 66 24.62 4.01 9.62
N PHE A 67 24.73 2.96 10.44
CA PHE A 67 23.70 1.92 10.53
C PHE A 67 22.40 2.45 11.14
N TYR A 68 22.47 3.24 12.22
CA TYR A 68 21.31 3.93 12.78
C TYR A 68 20.57 4.76 11.73
N ASP A 69 21.31 5.54 10.94
CA ASP A 69 20.73 6.35 9.87
C ASP A 69 20.00 5.52 8.81
N LYS A 70 20.55 4.35 8.45
CA LYS A 70 19.92 3.42 7.50
C LYS A 70 18.68 2.75 8.07
N VAL A 71 18.72 2.26 9.30
CA VAL A 71 17.55 1.67 9.98
C VAL A 71 16.43 2.71 10.12
N HIS A 72 16.77 3.94 10.51
CA HIS A 72 15.82 5.04 10.57
C HIS A 72 15.27 5.43 9.19
N GLN A 73 16.08 5.35 8.14
CA GLN A 73 15.61 5.56 6.76
C GLN A 73 14.55 4.53 6.36
N VAL A 74 14.78 3.25 6.66
CA VAL A 74 13.80 2.17 6.40
C VAL A 74 12.52 2.43 7.20
N ARG A 75 12.64 2.76 8.49
CA ARG A 75 11.48 3.10 9.34
C ARG A 75 10.66 4.26 8.77
N ARG A 76 11.32 5.34 8.34
CA ARG A 76 10.65 6.50 7.73
C ARG A 76 9.91 6.10 6.44
N CYS A 77 10.50 5.24 5.62
CA CYS A 77 9.86 4.74 4.41
C CYS A 77 8.59 3.94 4.74
N HIS A 78 8.71 2.97 5.66
CA HIS A 78 7.58 2.15 6.12
C HIS A 78 6.45 3.00 6.70
N GLN A 79 6.77 3.97 7.56
CA GLN A 79 5.77 4.88 8.13
C GLN A 79 5.09 5.72 7.04
N LYS A 80 5.85 6.21 6.05
CA LYS A 80 5.29 6.98 4.94
C LYS A 80 4.30 6.15 4.11
N ILE A 81 4.61 4.88 3.85
CA ILE A 81 3.70 3.96 3.16
C ILE A 81 2.42 3.80 3.99
N LYS A 82 2.57 3.49 5.28
CA LYS A 82 1.43 3.35 6.20
C LYS A 82 0.56 4.61 6.25
N ASP A 83 1.16 5.78 6.45
CA ASP A 83 0.44 7.06 6.50
C ASP A 83 -0.28 7.37 5.19
N THR A 84 0.29 6.95 4.05
CA THR A 84 -0.34 7.14 2.73
C THR A 84 -1.55 6.22 2.56
N LEU A 85 -1.47 4.97 3.02
CA LEU A 85 -2.57 4.01 2.96
C LEU A 85 -3.66 4.28 4.01
N ASP A 86 -3.27 4.80 5.18
CA ASP A 86 -4.16 5.21 6.27
C ASP A 86 -4.92 6.50 5.95
N LEU A 87 -4.61 7.17 4.83
CA LEU A 87 -5.36 8.33 4.33
C LEU A 87 -6.25 7.93 3.14
N PRO A 88 -7.23 7.00 3.32
CA PRO A 88 -8.12 6.66 2.23
C PRO A 88 -8.94 7.87 1.83
N MET A 89 -9.16 8.02 0.52
CA MET A 89 -10.06 9.04 -0.01
C MET A 89 -11.39 8.99 0.74
N PRO A 90 -11.89 10.11 1.30
CA PRO A 90 -13.13 10.12 2.03
C PRO A 90 -14.25 9.52 1.18
N PHE A 91 -14.98 8.55 1.72
CA PHE A 91 -16.02 7.81 1.01
C PHE A 91 -17.05 8.74 0.32
N GLN A 92 -17.38 9.86 0.97
CA GLN A 92 -18.28 10.88 0.42
C GLN A 92 -17.71 11.51 -0.86
N TYR A 93 -16.40 11.73 -0.94
CA TYR A 93 -15.75 12.30 -2.11
C TYR A 93 -15.84 11.36 -3.32
N PHE A 94 -15.62 10.07 -3.10
CA PHE A 94 -15.76 9.05 -4.15
C PHE A 94 -17.18 9.03 -4.75
N HIS A 95 -18.20 9.12 -3.89
CA HIS A 95 -19.59 9.18 -4.34
C HIS A 95 -19.93 10.47 -5.10
N ILE A 96 -19.49 11.62 -4.60
CA ILE A 96 -19.74 12.91 -5.28
C ILE A 96 -19.07 12.93 -6.65
N MET A 97 -17.83 12.43 -6.77
CA MET A 97 -17.12 12.34 -8.06
C MET A 97 -17.84 11.42 -9.05
N SER A 98 -18.26 10.23 -8.59
CA SER A 98 -19.01 9.30 -9.44
C SER A 98 -20.36 9.90 -9.88
N PHE A 99 -21.08 10.56 -8.97
CA PHE A 99 -22.35 11.19 -9.28
C PHE A 99 -22.20 12.36 -10.28
N MET A 100 -21.19 13.21 -10.07
CA MET A 100 -20.86 14.30 -10.98
C MET A 100 -20.51 13.78 -12.38
N MET A 101 -19.74 12.69 -12.47
CA MET A 101 -19.40 12.06 -13.75
C MET A 101 -20.65 11.53 -14.48
N VAL A 102 -21.55 10.86 -13.77
CA VAL A 102 -22.81 10.36 -14.34
C VAL A 102 -23.68 11.49 -14.87
N ILE A 103 -23.85 12.58 -14.10
CA ILE A 103 -24.61 13.75 -14.56
C ILE A 103 -24.00 14.34 -15.83
N ASN A 104 -22.67 14.46 -15.88
CA ASN A 104 -21.96 14.97 -17.04
C ASN A 104 -22.23 14.08 -18.28
N LEU A 105 -22.08 12.76 -18.15
CA LEU A 105 -22.35 11.82 -19.24
C LEU A 105 -23.81 11.84 -19.71
N VAL A 106 -24.78 12.07 -18.82
CA VAL A 106 -26.20 12.23 -19.17
C VAL A 106 -26.42 13.52 -19.97
N LEU A 107 -25.81 14.63 -19.56
CA LEU A 107 -25.89 15.91 -20.28
C LEU A 107 -25.29 15.80 -21.69
N TRP A 108 -24.14 15.13 -21.83
CA TRP A 108 -23.53 14.87 -23.14
C TRP A 108 -24.40 13.97 -24.02
N SER A 109 -25.02 12.94 -23.44
CA SER A 109 -25.97 12.08 -24.15
C SER A 109 -27.14 12.89 -24.71
N TYR A 110 -27.73 13.76 -23.89
CA TYR A 110 -28.84 14.61 -24.32
C TYR A 110 -28.43 15.60 -25.43
N ALA A 111 -27.28 16.27 -25.28
CA ALA A 111 -26.78 17.21 -26.29
C ALA A 111 -26.50 16.53 -27.63
N LEU A 112 -25.90 15.33 -27.61
CA LEU A 112 -25.62 14.56 -28.82
C LEU A 112 -26.87 13.90 -29.41
N ALA A 113 -27.91 13.64 -28.62
CA ALA A 113 -29.19 13.13 -29.12
C ALA A 113 -29.97 14.17 -29.94
N ILE A 114 -29.82 15.47 -29.64
CA ILE A 114 -30.49 16.56 -30.37
C ILE A 114 -29.80 16.87 -31.71
N THR A 115 -28.52 16.51 -31.86
CA THR A 115 -27.81 16.73 -33.11
C THR A 115 -28.23 15.70 -34.16
N ASN A 116 -28.68 16.18 -35.33
CA ASN A 116 -29.09 15.35 -36.47
C ASN A 116 -27.89 14.72 -37.23
N SER A 117 -26.93 14.15 -36.50
CA SER A 117 -25.79 13.44 -37.09
C SER A 117 -25.86 11.96 -36.75
N PHE A 118 -25.71 11.12 -37.78
CA PHE A 118 -25.63 9.66 -37.61
C PHE A 118 -24.38 9.21 -36.83
N PHE A 119 -23.34 10.07 -36.77
CA PHE A 119 -22.10 9.79 -36.04
C PHE A 119 -22.16 10.14 -34.55
N SER A 120 -23.17 10.91 -34.10
CA SER A 120 -23.33 11.30 -32.68
C SER A 120 -23.25 10.13 -31.68
N PRO A 121 -23.94 8.99 -31.87
CA PRO A 121 -23.85 7.86 -30.93
C PRO A 121 -22.46 7.21 -30.88
N ILE A 122 -21.73 7.19 -32.00
CA ILE A 122 -20.37 6.63 -32.06
C ILE A 122 -19.42 7.50 -31.25
N ILE A 123 -19.51 8.83 -31.42
CA ILE A 123 -18.70 9.79 -30.66
C ILE A 123 -19.02 9.68 -29.16
N TYR A 124 -20.30 9.56 -28.81
CA TYR A 124 -20.72 9.37 -27.42
C TYR A 124 -20.13 8.10 -26.80
N LEU A 125 -20.12 6.98 -27.54
CA LEU A 125 -19.53 5.73 -27.06
C LEU A 125 -18.04 5.88 -26.71
N PHE A 126 -17.26 6.55 -27.55
CA PHE A 126 -15.85 6.83 -27.24
C PHE A 126 -15.69 7.71 -26.00
N ILE A 127 -16.48 8.77 -25.89
CA ILE A 127 -16.48 9.65 -24.71
C ILE A 127 -16.80 8.83 -23.45
N GLN A 128 -17.84 8.01 -23.48
CA GLN A 128 -18.24 7.17 -22.36
C GLN A 128 -17.15 6.19 -21.95
N VAL A 129 -16.52 5.50 -22.91
CA VAL A 129 -15.42 4.57 -22.64
C VAL A 129 -14.23 5.29 -22.00
N ILE A 130 -13.86 6.49 -22.49
CA ILE A 130 -12.75 7.27 -21.94
C ILE A 130 -13.04 7.68 -20.49
N PHE A 131 -14.21 8.26 -20.21
CA PHE A 131 -14.55 8.74 -18.86
C PHE A 131 -14.69 7.58 -17.87
N GLN A 132 -15.35 6.49 -18.27
CA GLN A 132 -15.49 5.31 -17.42
C GLN A 132 -14.14 4.63 -17.18
N GLY A 133 -13.32 4.50 -18.22
CA GLY A 133 -11.98 3.91 -18.10
C GLY A 133 -11.06 4.71 -17.19
N ILE A 134 -11.07 6.05 -17.29
CA ILE A 134 -10.30 6.91 -16.37
C ILE A 134 -10.79 6.72 -14.93
N ARG A 135 -12.10 6.60 -14.70
CA ARG A 135 -12.65 6.37 -13.36
C ARG A 135 -12.17 5.05 -12.77
N GLU A 136 -12.28 3.96 -13.53
CA GLU A 136 -11.87 2.62 -13.10
C GLU A 136 -10.36 2.57 -12.85
N LEU A 137 -9.55 3.14 -13.75
CA LEU A 137 -8.11 3.28 -13.55
C LEU A 137 -7.78 4.08 -12.29
N SER A 138 -8.49 5.18 -12.04
CA SER A 138 -8.27 5.99 -10.83
C SER A 138 -8.64 5.24 -9.55
N ALA A 139 -9.61 4.32 -9.63
CA ALA A 139 -10.00 3.48 -8.51
C ALA A 139 -8.96 2.39 -8.24
N ALA A 140 -8.46 1.71 -9.28
CA ALA A 140 -7.39 0.73 -9.15
C ALA A 140 -6.10 1.37 -8.60
N LEU A 141 -5.73 2.54 -9.12
CA LEU A 141 -4.55 3.29 -8.62
C LEU A 141 -4.70 3.82 -7.18
N ALA A 142 -5.91 3.83 -6.62
CA ALA A 142 -6.12 4.31 -5.25
C ALA A 142 -5.67 3.28 -4.19
N ASP A 143 -5.61 1.99 -4.54
CA ASP A 143 -5.14 0.92 -3.65
C ASP A 143 -4.10 0.04 -4.37
N PRO A 144 -2.84 0.49 -4.47
CA PRO A 144 -1.82 -0.15 -5.32
C PRO A 144 -1.19 -1.42 -4.70
N PHE A 145 -1.67 -1.87 -3.54
CA PHE A 145 -1.21 -3.06 -2.83
C PHE A 145 -2.34 -4.08 -2.62
N GLY A 146 -3.38 -4.01 -3.45
CA GLY A 146 -4.48 -4.97 -3.48
C GLY A 146 -4.11 -6.25 -4.23
N ASP A 147 -5.15 -6.85 -4.83
CA ASP A 147 -5.05 -8.07 -5.64
C ASP A 147 -5.35 -7.78 -7.13
N ASP A 148 -5.28 -6.53 -7.58
CA ASP A 148 -5.56 -6.13 -8.97
C ASP A 148 -4.34 -6.38 -9.89
N ASP A 149 -4.57 -6.63 -11.18
CA ASP A 149 -3.52 -6.90 -12.19
C ASP A 149 -2.49 -5.76 -12.35
N VAL A 150 -2.81 -4.56 -11.87
CA VAL A 150 -1.96 -3.35 -11.94
C VAL A 150 -1.23 -3.05 -10.64
N ASP A 151 -1.40 -3.89 -9.62
CA ASP A 151 -0.79 -3.71 -8.31
C ASP A 151 0.67 -4.10 -8.29
N PHE A 152 1.37 -3.67 -7.24
CA PHE A 152 2.77 -4.00 -7.07
C PHE A 152 2.94 -5.51 -6.77
N PRO A 153 3.86 -6.21 -7.46
CA PRO A 153 4.11 -7.64 -7.24
C PRO A 153 4.98 -7.83 -5.98
N ILE A 154 4.40 -7.60 -4.80
CA ILE A 154 5.10 -7.69 -3.51
C ILE A 154 5.62 -9.10 -3.27
N ASP A 155 4.86 -10.12 -3.69
CA ASP A 155 5.25 -11.52 -3.55
C ASP A 155 6.51 -11.85 -4.36
N ASP A 156 6.59 -11.41 -5.62
CA ASP A 156 7.78 -11.60 -6.44
C ASP A 156 9.00 -10.91 -5.83
N TRP A 157 8.83 -9.69 -5.27
CA TRP A 157 9.91 -8.98 -4.59
C TRP A 157 10.39 -9.66 -3.31
N LEU A 158 9.52 -10.41 -2.63
CA LEU A 158 9.87 -11.16 -1.43
C LEU A 158 10.60 -12.46 -1.79
N ASP A 159 10.25 -13.10 -2.90
CA ASP A 159 10.88 -14.35 -3.36
C ASP A 159 12.26 -14.10 -4.02
N ASP A 160 12.50 -12.89 -4.54
CA ASP A 160 13.80 -12.46 -5.11
C ASP A 160 14.87 -12.08 -4.04
N MET A 161 14.52 -12.04 -2.74
CA MET A 161 15.47 -11.79 -1.63
C MET A 161 16.20 -13.04 -1.17
#